data_AF-A0A2W1EPH0-F1
#
_entry.id   AF-A0A2W1EPH0-F1
#
_cell.length_a   1.000
_cell.length_b   1.000
_cell.length_c   1.000
_cell.angle_alpha   90.00
_cell.angle_beta   90.00
_cell.angle_gamma   90.00
#
_symmetry.space_group_name_H-M   'P 1'
#
loop_
_entity.id
_entity.type
_entity.pdbx_description
1 polymer ?
#
loop_
_entity_poly.entity_id
_entity_poly.type
_entity_poly.pdbx_seq_one_letter_code
_entity_poly.pdbx_strand_id
1 'polypeptide(L)'
;MSESNSPKERIPSDEEDTQEAPLTMAASVVLTHLPRDASKALENAGGLGVQKVTIRLQPIGSAPHLTQRIFKLSTTQTFATIVRFLRKRLGVKEHESVFCYVGSVFSPGLDEGVGNLWSCFKQGEELVVGYAVSPAFG
;
A
#
# COMPACT_ATOMS: atom_id res chain seq x y z
N MET A 1 29.46 16.68 -66.57
CA MET A 1 28.16 15.99 -66.49
C MET A 1 28.12 15.29 -65.14
N SER A 2 27.32 15.62 -64.13
CA SER A 2 26.25 16.60 -63.94
C SER A 2 26.04 16.77 -62.42
N GLU A 3 25.64 17.96 -61.99
CA GLU A 3 25.23 18.34 -60.61
C GLU A 3 23.93 17.66 -60.13
N SER A 4 23.71 17.71 -58.80
CA SER A 4 22.46 18.08 -58.06
C SER A 4 22.40 17.33 -56.70
N ASN A 5 21.92 17.82 -55.55
CA ASN A 5 21.37 19.09 -55.06
C ASN A 5 21.21 18.94 -53.50
N SER A 6 21.38 20.01 -52.71
CA SER A 6 21.09 20.09 -51.24
C SER A 6 19.55 20.15 -50.97
N PRO A 7 18.95 20.17 -49.73
CA PRO A 7 19.41 20.84 -48.49
C PRO A 7 19.00 20.23 -47.10
N LYS A 8 19.44 20.94 -46.02
CA LYS A 8 19.09 20.88 -44.58
C LYS A 8 17.63 20.56 -44.23
N GLU A 9 17.40 19.84 -43.13
CA GLU A 9 16.38 20.26 -42.16
C GLU A 9 16.71 19.82 -40.72
N ARG A 10 16.66 20.82 -39.83
CA ARG A 10 16.94 20.76 -38.39
C ARG A 10 15.61 20.40 -37.73
N ILE A 11 15.53 19.28 -37.02
CA ILE A 11 14.36 19.02 -36.17
C ILE A 11 14.70 19.56 -34.77
N PRO A 12 13.96 20.56 -34.25
CA PRO A 12 14.04 20.95 -32.85
C PRO A 12 13.30 19.90 -32.02
N SER A 13 13.94 19.35 -31.00
CA SER A 13 13.26 18.55 -29.98
C SER A 13 13.10 19.43 -28.75
N ASP A 14 11.85 19.87 -28.56
CA ASP A 14 11.36 20.62 -27.42
C ASP A 14 11.64 19.87 -26.10
N GLU A 15 11.90 20.68 -25.08
CA GLU A 15 12.04 20.30 -23.68
C GLU A 15 10.73 19.71 -23.16
N GLU A 16 10.73 18.45 -22.74
CA GLU A 16 9.80 17.98 -21.72
C GLU A 16 10.58 17.40 -20.53
N ASP A 17 10.52 18.17 -19.44
CA ASP A 17 10.96 17.88 -18.09
C ASP A 17 10.21 16.65 -17.56
N THR A 18 10.84 15.47 -17.65
CA THR A 18 10.52 14.34 -16.78
C THR A 18 11.81 13.85 -16.17
N GLN A 19 12.02 14.26 -14.92
CA GLN A 19 13.10 13.79 -14.04
C GLN A 19 12.93 12.30 -13.71
N GLU A 20 13.06 11.41 -14.69
CA GLU A 20 13.49 10.05 -14.42
C GLU A 20 14.98 10.11 -14.13
N ALA A 21 15.34 10.49 -12.90
CA ALA A 21 16.71 10.35 -12.45
C ALA A 21 17.06 8.85 -12.54
N PRO A 22 17.97 8.44 -13.45
CA PRO A 22 18.38 7.05 -13.50
C PRO A 22 19.00 6.73 -12.14
N LEU A 23 18.63 5.59 -11.55
CA LEU A 23 19.22 5.03 -10.32
C LEU A 23 20.68 4.67 -10.58
N THR A 24 21.48 5.70 -10.79
CA THR A 24 22.90 5.63 -11.07
C THR A 24 23.61 5.69 -9.74
N MET A 25 24.77 5.03 -9.66
CA MET A 25 25.62 5.05 -8.47
C MET A 25 25.98 6.48 -8.01
N ALA A 26 25.91 7.47 -8.92
CA ALA A 26 26.09 8.88 -8.61
C ALA A 26 25.00 9.46 -7.70
N ALA A 27 23.75 9.00 -7.81
CA ALA A 27 22.66 9.42 -6.92
C ALA A 27 22.90 9.02 -5.46
N SER A 28 23.61 7.90 -5.23
CA SER A 28 24.02 7.46 -3.89
C SER A 28 24.92 8.48 -3.17
N VAL A 29 25.83 9.12 -3.92
CA VAL A 29 26.76 10.13 -3.37
C VAL A 29 26.01 11.41 -2.98
N VAL A 30 24.94 11.75 -3.69
CA VAL A 30 24.09 12.90 -3.35
C VAL A 30 23.32 12.64 -2.05
N LEU A 31 22.84 11.41 -1.83
CA LEU A 31 22.20 11.03 -0.56
C LEU A 31 23.16 11.16 0.64
N THR A 32 24.46 10.90 0.47
CA THR A 32 25.44 11.07 1.56
C THR A 32 25.77 12.52 1.90
N HIS A 33 25.44 13.46 1.02
CA HIS A 33 25.72 14.89 1.18
C HIS A 33 24.45 15.74 1.34
N LEU A 34 23.33 15.10 1.64
CA LEU A 34 22.07 15.78 1.87
C LEU A 34 22.15 16.64 3.15
N PRO A 35 21.68 17.90 3.14
CA PRO A 35 21.63 18.73 4.33
C PRO A 35 20.87 18.02 5.47
N ARG A 36 21.35 18.24 6.71
CA ARG A 36 20.90 17.54 7.93
C ARG A 36 19.38 17.59 8.12
N ASP A 37 18.74 18.68 7.70
CA ASP A 37 17.29 18.85 7.83
C ASP A 37 16.51 17.90 6.90
N ALA A 38 17.00 17.68 5.68
CA ALA A 38 16.35 16.77 4.75
C ALA A 38 16.62 15.29 5.11
N SER A 39 17.78 14.97 5.68
CA SER A 39 18.04 13.66 6.30
C SER A 39 17.10 13.38 7.48
N LYS A 40 16.94 14.36 8.38
CA LYS A 40 16.05 14.25 9.55
C LYS A 40 14.57 14.20 9.16
N ALA A 41 14.16 14.92 8.11
CA ALA A 41 12.80 14.84 7.59
C ALA A 41 12.51 13.45 6.99
N LEU A 42 13.47 12.86 6.26
CA LEU A 42 13.34 11.53 5.67
C LEU A 42 13.26 10.42 6.73
N GLU A 43 14.05 10.50 7.80
CA GLU A 43 13.97 9.57 8.94
C GLU A 43 12.57 9.54 9.56
N ASN A 44 11.92 10.70 9.65
CA ASN A 44 10.57 10.83 10.20
C ASN A 44 9.47 10.44 9.20
N ALA A 45 9.74 10.52 7.89
CA ALA A 45 8.78 10.17 6.85
C ALA A 45 8.46 8.67 6.81
N GLY A 46 9.40 7.80 7.22
CA GLY A 46 9.17 6.36 7.31
C GLY A 46 8.43 5.91 8.58
N GLY A 47 8.35 6.78 9.59
CA GLY A 47 7.72 6.47 10.87
C GLY A 47 6.26 6.88 10.88
N LEU A 48 5.35 5.90 10.77
CA LEU A 48 3.96 6.11 11.17
C LEU A 48 3.94 6.36 12.68
N GLY A 49 3.88 7.63 13.11
CA GLY A 49 3.82 8.02 14.54
C GLY A 49 2.61 7.46 15.31
N VAL A 50 1.75 6.69 14.64
CA VAL A 50 0.62 5.99 15.21
C VAL A 50 1.06 4.60 15.68
N GLN A 51 1.07 4.38 17.00
CA GLN A 51 1.43 3.09 17.58
C GLN A 51 0.32 2.04 17.48
N LYS A 52 -0.95 2.50 17.46
CA LYS A 52 -2.12 1.62 17.39
C LYS A 52 -3.15 2.20 16.44
N VAL A 53 -3.66 1.37 15.55
CA VAL A 53 -4.68 1.72 14.57
C VAL A 53 -6.00 1.02 14.88
N THR A 54 -7.11 1.68 14.53
CA THR A 54 -8.45 1.13 14.68
C THR A 54 -8.84 0.35 13.42
N ILE A 55 -9.34 -0.87 13.62
CA ILE A 55 -9.76 -1.77 12.55
C ILE A 55 -11.24 -2.08 12.76
N ARG A 56 -12.03 -1.97 11.68
CA ARG A 56 -13.44 -2.29 11.63
C ARG A 56 -13.68 -3.49 10.71
N LEU A 57 -14.24 -4.55 11.25
CA LEU A 57 -14.62 -5.75 10.52
C LEU A 57 -16.06 -5.63 10.00
N GLN A 58 -16.25 -5.85 8.70
CA GLN A 58 -17.55 -5.80 8.06
C GLN A 58 -17.88 -7.15 7.39
N PRO A 59 -19.00 -7.80 7.73
CA PRO A 59 -19.43 -8.99 7.00
C PRO A 59 -19.85 -8.60 5.58
N ILE A 60 -19.46 -9.43 4.61
CA ILE A 60 -19.89 -9.32 3.21
C ILE A 60 -20.75 -10.55 2.86
N GLY A 61 -21.88 -10.32 2.20
CA GLY A 61 -22.81 -11.37 1.80
C GLY A 61 -23.38 -12.12 3.00
N SER A 62 -23.32 -13.45 2.96
CA SER A 62 -23.89 -14.34 3.99
C SER A 62 -22.94 -14.63 5.16
N ALA A 63 -21.88 -13.84 5.36
CA ALA A 63 -20.91 -14.07 6.42
C ALA A 63 -21.51 -13.83 7.83
N PRO A 64 -21.15 -14.65 8.84
CA PRO A 64 -21.63 -14.46 10.22
C PRO A 64 -21.28 -13.10 10.80
N HIS A 65 -22.21 -12.47 11.52
CA HIS A 65 -21.97 -11.17 12.15
C HIS A 65 -21.20 -11.32 13.46
N LEU A 66 -20.10 -10.58 13.61
CA LEU A 66 -19.33 -10.53 14.84
C LEU A 66 -19.93 -9.54 15.85
N THR A 67 -19.90 -9.91 17.15
CA THR A 67 -20.36 -9.05 18.24
C THR A 67 -19.43 -7.85 18.44
N GLN A 68 -18.11 -8.08 18.40
CA GLN A 68 -17.09 -7.04 18.47
C GLN A 68 -16.48 -6.86 17.08
N ARG A 69 -16.92 -5.82 16.38
CA ARG A 69 -16.46 -5.51 15.02
C ARG A 69 -15.30 -4.53 14.98
N ILE A 70 -15.11 -3.73 16.03
CA ILE A 70 -14.09 -2.70 16.08
C ILE A 70 -13.07 -3.07 17.15
N PHE A 71 -11.79 -3.06 16.80
CA PHE A 71 -10.69 -3.30 17.73
C PHE A 71 -9.45 -2.51 17.33
N LYS A 72 -8.51 -2.35 18.27
CA LYS A 72 -7.23 -1.66 18.03
C LYS A 72 -6.11 -2.69 17.86
N LEU A 73 -5.24 -2.47 16.88
CA LEU A 73 -4.08 -3.31 16.61
C LEU A 73 -2.81 -2.46 16.55
N SER A 74 -1.67 -3.01 16.95
CA SER A 74 -0.37 -2.36 16.78
C SER A 74 -0.02 -2.24 15.29
N THR A 75 0.59 -1.13 14.90
CA THR A 75 1.05 -0.90 13.51
C THR A 75 2.19 -1.81 13.09
N THR A 76 2.92 -2.38 14.05
CA THR A 76 4.00 -3.37 13.84
C THR A 76 3.51 -4.75 13.41
N GLN A 77 2.20 -5.03 13.51
CA GLN A 77 1.63 -6.32 13.15
C GLN A 77 1.37 -6.42 11.65
N THR A 78 1.37 -7.65 11.15
CA THR A 78 0.99 -7.97 9.77
C THR A 78 -0.48 -8.33 9.64
N PHE A 79 -0.99 -8.28 8.41
CA PHE A 79 -2.37 -8.61 8.09
C PHE A 79 -2.75 -10.06 8.46
N ALA A 80 -1.79 -10.99 8.45
CA ALA A 80 -1.98 -12.36 8.97
C ALA A 80 -2.59 -12.41 10.38
N THR A 81 -2.26 -11.43 11.24
CA THR A 81 -2.81 -11.35 12.61
C THR A 81 -4.32 -11.10 12.58
N ILE A 82 -4.80 -10.25 11.66
CA ILE A 82 -6.22 -9.94 11.49
C ILE A 82 -6.97 -11.19 11.01
N VAL A 83 -6.43 -11.88 10.00
CA VAL A 83 -7.02 -13.12 9.46
C VAL A 83 -7.11 -14.21 10.53
N ARG A 84 -6.05 -14.39 11.33
CA ARG A 84 -6.04 -15.36 12.43
C ARG A 84 -7.06 -15.01 13.51
N PHE A 85 -7.18 -13.73 13.87
CA PHE A 85 -8.19 -13.25 14.81
C PHE A 85 -9.60 -13.53 14.27
N LEU A 86 -9.84 -13.25 13.00
CA LEU A 86 -11.12 -13.46 12.35
C LEU A 86 -11.52 -14.94 12.34
N ARG A 87 -10.62 -15.83 11.92
CA ARG A 87 -10.84 -17.29 11.97
C ARG A 87 -11.20 -17.79 13.36
N LYS A 88 -10.47 -17.33 14.39
CA LYS A 88 -10.74 -17.69 15.79
C LYS A 88 -12.10 -17.19 16.27
N ARG A 89 -12.53 -16.00 15.84
CA ARG A 89 -13.81 -15.41 16.24
C ARG A 89 -15.01 -16.01 15.53
N LEU A 90 -14.87 -16.39 14.26
CA LEU A 90 -15.94 -17.06 13.52
C LEU A 90 -16.01 -18.57 13.82
N GLY A 91 -14.97 -19.16 14.43
CA GLY A 91 -14.93 -20.60 14.68
C GLY A 91 -14.71 -21.44 13.42
N VAL A 92 -14.11 -20.83 12.40
CA VAL A 92 -13.89 -21.41 11.08
C VAL A 92 -12.85 -22.53 11.17
N LYS A 93 -13.14 -23.67 10.55
CA LYS A 93 -12.22 -24.82 10.54
C LYS A 93 -11.07 -24.58 9.55
N GLU A 94 -9.98 -25.32 9.71
CA GLU A 94 -8.78 -25.12 8.87
C GLU A 94 -9.00 -25.37 7.37
N HIS A 95 -10.00 -26.19 7.02
CA HIS A 95 -10.39 -26.45 5.63
C HIS A 95 -11.33 -25.40 5.03
N GLU A 96 -11.90 -24.52 5.86
CA GLU A 96 -12.83 -23.51 5.40
C GLU A 96 -12.07 -22.24 4.98
N SER A 97 -12.40 -21.74 3.80
CA SER A 97 -11.78 -20.54 3.25
C SER A 97 -12.41 -19.28 3.84
N VAL A 98 -11.56 -18.29 4.10
CA VAL A 98 -11.98 -16.96 4.57
C VAL A 98 -11.29 -15.94 3.69
N PHE A 99 -12.09 -15.14 3.01
CA PHE A 99 -11.62 -14.07 2.13
C PHE A 99 -11.74 -12.75 2.87
N CYS A 100 -10.68 -11.97 2.86
CA CYS A 100 -10.64 -10.65 3.51
C CYS A 100 -10.37 -9.58 2.45
N TYR A 101 -11.06 -8.45 2.56
CA TYR A 101 -10.98 -7.38 1.59
C TYR A 101 -10.78 -6.04 2.30
N VAL A 102 -9.82 -5.24 1.85
CA VAL A 102 -9.66 -3.86 2.32
C VAL A 102 -10.51 -2.97 1.43
N GLY A 103 -11.33 -2.09 2.03
CA GLY A 103 -12.18 -1.17 1.29
C GLY A 103 -13.22 -1.84 0.37
N SER A 104 -13.48 -3.14 0.53
CA SER A 104 -14.32 -3.96 -0.37
C SER A 104 -13.86 -3.98 -1.84
N VAL A 105 -12.55 -3.85 -2.08
CA VAL A 105 -11.99 -3.77 -3.45
C VAL A 105 -10.88 -4.79 -3.72
N PHE A 106 -9.97 -5.02 -2.79
CA PHE A 106 -8.84 -5.95 -2.99
C PHE A 106 -8.54 -6.75 -1.72
N SER A 107 -7.87 -7.90 -1.89
CA SER A 107 -7.40 -8.74 -0.78
C SER A 107 -5.89 -8.51 -0.55
N PRO A 108 -5.48 -7.93 0.58
CA PRO A 108 -4.06 -7.72 0.88
C PRO A 108 -3.31 -9.04 1.14
N GLY A 109 -2.00 -9.03 0.92
CA GLY A 109 -1.09 -10.11 1.32
C GLY A 109 -1.04 -10.30 2.83
N LEU A 110 -0.77 -11.52 3.29
CA LEU A 110 -0.69 -11.85 4.72
C LEU A 110 0.53 -11.23 5.43
N ASP A 111 1.55 -10.93 4.65
CA ASP A 111 2.81 -10.29 5.02
C ASP A 111 2.71 -8.76 5.05
N GLU A 112 1.64 -8.17 4.51
CA GLU A 112 1.46 -6.72 4.51
C GLU A 112 1.35 -6.14 5.93
N GLY A 113 2.04 -5.03 6.16
CA GLY A 113 2.02 -4.30 7.42
C GLY A 113 0.71 -3.55 7.62
N VAL A 114 0.10 -3.72 8.80
CA VAL A 114 -1.19 -3.08 9.12
C VAL A 114 -1.07 -1.56 9.19
N GLY A 115 0.09 -1.02 9.61
CA GLY A 115 0.35 0.42 9.58
C GLY A 115 0.24 1.02 8.19
N ASN A 116 0.85 0.38 7.19
CA ASN A 116 0.80 0.84 5.80
C ASN A 116 -0.63 0.76 5.25
N LEU A 117 -1.32 -0.37 5.49
CA LEU A 117 -2.71 -0.56 5.08
C LEU A 117 -3.64 0.51 5.67
N TRP A 118 -3.50 0.81 6.95
CA TRP A 118 -4.30 1.86 7.59
C TRP A 118 -3.97 3.25 7.03
N SER A 119 -2.70 3.54 6.76
CA SER A 119 -2.30 4.86 6.28
C SER A 119 -2.77 5.13 4.85
N CYS A 120 -2.74 4.11 4.00
CA CYS A 120 -3.14 4.21 2.60
C CYS A 120 -4.65 4.05 2.37
N PHE A 121 -5.34 3.23 3.18
CA PHE A 121 -6.72 2.79 2.88
C PHE A 121 -7.72 2.97 4.04
N LYS A 122 -7.41 3.78 5.07
CA LYS A 122 -8.39 4.09 6.11
C LYS A 122 -9.58 4.87 5.56
N GLN A 123 -10.74 4.61 6.13
CA GLN A 123 -11.94 5.40 5.93
C GLN A 123 -12.21 6.21 7.21
N GLY A 124 -11.89 7.50 7.17
CA GLY A 124 -11.87 8.36 8.36
C GLY A 124 -10.69 7.99 9.27
N GLU A 125 -11.00 7.39 10.42
CA GLU A 125 -9.98 6.97 11.42
C GLU A 125 -9.85 5.43 11.55
N GLU A 126 -10.56 4.68 10.72
CA GLU A 126 -10.62 3.21 10.81
C GLU A 126 -10.22 2.54 9.50
N LEU A 127 -9.47 1.44 9.60
CA LEU A 127 -9.24 0.53 8.47
C LEU A 127 -10.41 -0.45 8.39
N VAL A 128 -11.15 -0.39 7.29
CA VAL A 128 -12.30 -1.27 7.05
C VAL A 128 -11.86 -2.54 6.36
N VAL A 129 -12.03 -3.66 7.04
CA VAL A 129 -11.73 -5.00 6.53
C VAL A 129 -13.03 -5.77 6.38
N GLY A 130 -13.46 -5.93 5.13
CA GLY A 130 -14.55 -6.80 4.76
C GLY A 130 -14.14 -8.27 4.87
N TYR A 131 -15.03 -9.15 5.31
CA TYR A 131 -14.78 -10.59 5.32
C TYR A 131 -15.94 -11.39 4.73
N ALA A 132 -15.62 -12.47 4.01
CA ALA A 132 -16.57 -13.36 3.36
C ALA A 132 -16.11 -14.82 3.42
N VAL A 133 -17.07 -15.76 3.37
CA VAL A 133 -16.81 -17.21 3.29
C VAL A 133 -16.60 -17.66 1.84
N SER A 134 -17.27 -17.00 0.90
CA SER A 134 -17.08 -17.15 -0.53
C SER A 134 -16.34 -15.93 -1.11
N PRO A 135 -15.56 -16.08 -2.18
CA PRO A 135 -14.96 -14.94 -2.86
C PRO A 135 -16.07 -13.98 -3.33
N ALA A 136 -15.92 -12.69 -3.03
CA ALA A 136 -16.92 -11.65 -3.32
C ALA A 136 -16.43 -10.62 -4.35
N PHE A 137 -15.11 -10.39 -4.40
CA PHE A 137 -14.44 -9.47 -5.30
C PHE A 137 -13.23 -10.19 -5.90
N GLY A 138 -12.93 -9.92 -7.18
CA GLY A 138 -11.93 -10.60 -8.00
C GLY A 138 -11.11 -9.61 -8.81
#